data_AF-A0A353Z8A4-F1
#
_entry.id   AF-A0A353Z8A4-F1
#
_cell.length_a   1.000
_cell.length_b   1.000
_cell.length_c   1.000
_cell.angle_alpha   90.00
_cell.angle_beta   90.00
_cell.angle_gamma   90.00
#
_symmetry.space_group_name_H-M   'P 1'
#
loop_
_entity.id
_entity.type
_entity.pdbx_description
1 polymer ?
#
loop_
_entity_poly.entity_id
_entity_poly.type
_entity_poly.pdbx_seq_one_letter_code
_entity_poly.pdbx_strand_id
1 'polypeptide(L)'
;MQLMDRCDWRRVVVLAIMGLTALGQAVAGELPVLPYVQNPTTDGMTLLWFAERPTAGTVRLSTPDGERRFKSTSQLAEALQDNPWKPEFPQPRERALFRHRVRLSGLQPGTRYEYHVTQPGHDPFDGEFKTPPEADQPVRFVVYSDSETEPESSTLPGVEWPASPGSNRPKVQVRYPANQTDGYRENLRVMAAAEPDFICVVGDLVENGGEQRDWDEFWRHNAGDYGQIASRVPLFPALGNHENYAGPGGGHAIPAVNFAVAKYLTYFETPNNGARQREHVGRYYRADYGPVTIICLDSSDGSPHQSPRDTNFNIQASQAPDFNPGSEQFEWLEAQLADAQQRSPFTFVQFHHSMVGSGMHSLPLDHPSFQGHPGSPLRVLLPTLLKYGVAAVFSGHDEMWERSEATGEETLADGDTREHTLQLYDVGVGGDGLRGPASGAENPFRKFLAHLNAPEVWQGRRLVSGGKHYGHLEVVVTPNDDGEWEAVLTPVYVFPLMNDEGGITGWERRTHDDVIRLRRRTPTAAAASR
;
A
#
# COMPACT_ATOMS: atom_id res chain seq x y z
N MET A 1 23.20 -36.86 74.62
CA MET A 1 24.20 -37.94 74.46
C MET A 1 23.45 -39.25 74.62
N GLN A 2 23.49 -40.09 73.58
CA GLN A 2 22.90 -41.44 73.47
C GLN A 2 21.37 -41.54 73.39
N LEU A 3 20.76 -42.39 72.56
CA LEU A 3 21.19 -43.15 71.39
C LEU A 3 19.91 -43.58 70.66
N MET A 4 20.03 -43.70 69.34
CA MET A 4 19.04 -44.15 68.36
C MET A 4 18.25 -45.39 68.79
N ASP A 5 16.97 -45.45 68.40
CA ASP A 5 16.40 -46.74 68.02
C ASP A 5 15.45 -46.68 66.82
N ARG A 6 15.42 -47.83 66.15
CA ARG A 6 15.09 -48.07 64.74
C ARG A 6 13.62 -47.84 64.37
N CYS A 7 13.40 -47.32 63.17
CA CYS A 7 12.10 -47.34 62.48
C CYS A 7 12.11 -48.44 61.40
N ASP A 8 11.16 -49.38 61.48
CA ASP A 8 10.83 -50.26 60.36
C ASP A 8 9.30 -50.57 60.34
N TRP A 9 8.65 -49.90 59.39
CA TRP A 9 7.50 -50.23 58.53
C TRP A 9 6.38 -51.18 59.02
N ARG A 10 5.15 -50.62 59.04
CA ARG A 10 3.98 -51.05 58.22
C ARG A 10 2.70 -50.38 58.71
N ARG A 11 2.17 -49.38 57.99
CA ARG A 11 0.71 -49.13 57.89
C ARG A 11 0.35 -48.60 56.50
N VAL A 12 -0.66 -49.24 55.92
CA VAL A 12 -1.26 -48.98 54.61
C VAL A 12 -1.90 -47.59 54.58
N VAL A 13 -1.62 -46.81 53.54
CA VAL A 13 -2.29 -45.53 53.25
C VAL A 13 -3.17 -45.71 52.01
N VAL A 14 -4.47 -45.45 52.16
CA VAL A 14 -5.39 -45.26 51.05
C VAL A 14 -5.27 -43.80 50.61
N LEU A 15 -4.74 -43.58 49.40
CA LEU A 15 -4.65 -42.28 48.75
C LEU A 15 -5.96 -41.97 48.02
N ALA A 16 -6.70 -40.95 48.50
CA ALA A 16 -7.74 -40.30 47.72
C ALA A 16 -7.09 -39.20 46.86
N ILE A 17 -7.05 -39.42 45.54
CA ILE A 17 -6.63 -38.43 44.55
C ILE A 17 -7.83 -37.53 44.27
N MET A 18 -7.82 -36.29 44.78
CA MET A 18 -8.66 -35.22 44.23
C MET A 18 -7.89 -34.57 43.07
N GLY A 19 -8.29 -34.89 41.84
CA GLY A 19 -7.85 -34.17 40.65
C GLY A 19 -8.59 -32.84 40.57
N LEU A 20 -7.87 -31.74 40.77
CA LEU A 20 -8.32 -30.41 40.37
C LEU A 20 -7.97 -30.21 38.88
N THR A 21 -8.94 -30.41 37.99
CA THR A 21 -8.89 -29.86 36.64
C THR A 21 -9.26 -28.37 36.70
N ALA A 22 -8.26 -27.51 36.87
CA ALA A 22 -8.42 -26.09 36.58
C ALA A 22 -8.48 -25.92 35.05
N LEU A 23 -9.69 -25.97 34.49
CA LEU A 23 -9.96 -25.42 33.16
C LEU A 23 -9.84 -23.91 33.28
N GLY A 24 -8.64 -23.38 33.04
CA GLY A 24 -8.45 -21.95 32.80
C GLY A 24 -9.26 -21.59 31.56
N GLN A 25 -10.31 -20.79 31.72
CA GLN A 25 -10.93 -20.12 30.58
C GLN A 25 -9.86 -19.20 29.98
N ALA A 26 -9.36 -19.55 28.80
CA ALA A 26 -8.60 -18.61 28.01
C ALA A 26 -9.54 -17.44 27.71
N VAL A 27 -9.16 -16.25 28.16
CA VAL A 27 -9.82 -15.02 27.72
C VAL A 27 -9.61 -14.95 26.22
N ALA A 28 -10.69 -14.83 25.45
CA ALA A 28 -10.59 -14.60 24.01
C ALA A 28 -9.88 -13.25 23.81
N GLY A 29 -8.87 -13.24 22.94
CA GLY A 29 -8.14 -12.04 22.58
C GLY A 29 -8.45 -11.62 21.14
N GLU A 30 -8.20 -10.36 20.80
CA GLU A 30 -8.24 -9.92 19.41
C GLU A 30 -7.12 -10.58 18.58
N LEU A 31 -7.28 -10.62 17.27
CA LEU A 31 -6.23 -11.11 16.38
C LEU A 31 -5.14 -10.05 16.21
N PRO A 32 -3.85 -10.44 16.16
CA PRO A 32 -2.74 -9.54 15.80
C PRO A 32 -2.98 -8.70 14.55
N VAL A 33 -3.59 -9.31 13.53
CA VAL A 33 -4.05 -8.67 12.30
C VAL A 33 -5.42 -9.27 11.98
N LEU A 34 -6.46 -8.43 11.93
CA LEU A 34 -7.81 -8.87 11.63
C LEU A 34 -7.91 -9.41 10.20
N PRO A 35 -8.93 -10.23 9.88
CA PRO A 35 -9.16 -10.69 8.52
C PRO A 35 -9.19 -9.56 7.49
N TYR A 36 -8.41 -9.71 6.42
CA TYR A 36 -8.33 -8.78 5.29
C TYR A 36 -8.37 -9.49 3.94
N VAL A 37 -8.78 -8.75 2.91
CA VAL A 37 -9.05 -9.29 1.57
C VAL A 37 -7.93 -8.99 0.58
N GLN A 38 -7.58 -9.98 -0.23
CA GLN A 38 -6.47 -9.95 -1.18
C GLN A 38 -6.75 -10.77 -2.43
N ASN A 39 -5.91 -10.55 -3.46
CA ASN A 39 -5.88 -11.32 -4.70
C ASN A 39 -7.27 -11.52 -5.35
N PRO A 40 -8.06 -10.45 -5.57
CA PRO A 40 -9.41 -10.56 -6.08
C PRO A 40 -9.42 -11.04 -7.55
N THR A 41 -10.42 -11.85 -7.91
CA THR A 41 -10.80 -12.20 -9.30
C THR A 41 -12.31 -12.07 -9.44
N THR A 42 -12.83 -11.95 -10.67
CA THR A 42 -14.28 -11.86 -10.91
C THR A 42 -15.08 -12.99 -10.25
N ASP A 43 -14.45 -14.15 -10.04
CA ASP A 43 -15.04 -15.34 -9.41
C ASP A 43 -14.46 -15.71 -8.03
N GLY A 44 -13.66 -14.84 -7.40
CA GLY A 44 -12.97 -15.22 -6.17
C GLY A 44 -12.31 -14.10 -5.37
N MET A 45 -12.06 -14.41 -4.10
CA MET A 45 -11.39 -13.52 -3.14
C MET A 45 -10.52 -14.36 -2.19
N THR A 46 -9.36 -13.85 -1.79
CA THR A 46 -8.54 -14.48 -0.75
C THR A 46 -8.72 -13.73 0.57
N LEU A 47 -9.00 -14.45 1.65
CA LEU A 47 -8.97 -13.93 3.02
C LEU A 47 -7.67 -14.34 3.70
N LEU A 48 -7.02 -13.38 4.35
CA LEU A 48 -5.81 -13.55 5.15
C LEU A 48 -6.01 -12.99 6.56
N TRP A 49 -5.38 -13.59 7.56
CA TRP A 49 -5.27 -13.04 8.93
C TRP A 49 -4.07 -13.68 9.64
N PHE A 50 -3.69 -13.14 10.78
CA PHE A 50 -2.59 -13.67 11.58
C PHE A 50 -3.04 -14.02 13.00
N ALA A 51 -2.55 -15.15 13.51
CA ALA A 51 -2.80 -15.64 14.86
C ALA A 51 -1.56 -16.35 15.43
N GLU A 52 -1.46 -16.52 16.75
CA GLU A 52 -0.28 -17.10 17.41
C GLU A 52 -0.27 -18.64 17.41
N ARG A 53 -1.26 -19.28 16.77
CA ARG A 53 -1.38 -20.75 16.74
C ARG A 53 -1.71 -21.25 15.34
N PRO A 54 -1.18 -22.43 14.93
CA PRO A 54 -1.47 -23.03 13.62
C PRO A 54 -2.86 -23.68 13.54
N THR A 55 -3.69 -23.55 14.58
CA THR A 55 -5.01 -24.20 14.57
C THR A 55 -5.89 -23.53 13.52
N ALA A 56 -6.36 -24.31 12.54
CA ALA A 56 -7.18 -23.78 11.47
C ALA A 56 -8.43 -23.05 11.98
N GLY A 57 -8.61 -21.81 11.54
CA GLY A 57 -9.86 -21.08 11.69
C GLY A 57 -10.91 -21.53 10.67
N THR A 58 -12.14 -21.07 10.87
CA THR A 58 -13.28 -21.33 9.98
C THR A 58 -13.79 -20.02 9.40
N VAL A 59 -14.10 -20.02 8.11
CA VAL A 59 -14.80 -18.91 7.43
C VAL A 59 -16.18 -19.39 7.02
N ARG A 60 -17.22 -18.64 7.38
CA ARG A 60 -18.57 -18.79 6.84
C ARG A 60 -18.81 -17.65 5.88
N LEU A 61 -19.27 -17.95 4.68
CA LEU A 61 -19.53 -16.99 3.61
C LEU A 61 -21.02 -17.04 3.26
N SER A 62 -21.72 -15.92 3.37
CA SER A 62 -23.11 -15.79 2.95
C SER A 62 -23.16 -15.62 1.43
N THR A 63 -23.72 -16.57 0.69
CA THR A 63 -23.94 -16.46 -0.77
C THR A 63 -25.43 -16.48 -1.12
N PRO A 64 -25.81 -16.07 -2.35
CA PRO A 64 -27.21 -16.16 -2.81
C PRO A 64 -27.81 -17.57 -2.70
N ASP A 65 -26.98 -18.62 -2.82
CA ASP A 65 -27.39 -20.02 -2.76
C ASP A 65 -27.33 -20.64 -1.35
N GLY A 66 -26.89 -19.87 -0.35
CA GLY A 66 -26.78 -20.29 1.06
C GLY A 66 -25.39 -20.11 1.67
N GLU A 67 -25.25 -20.45 2.96
CA GLU A 67 -23.97 -20.33 3.67
C GLU A 67 -22.96 -21.39 3.18
N ARG A 68 -21.77 -20.95 2.77
CA ARG A 68 -20.62 -21.82 2.46
C ARG A 68 -19.63 -21.79 3.61
N ARG A 69 -18.99 -22.91 3.91
CA ARG A 69 -18.00 -23.03 5.00
C ARG A 69 -16.65 -23.46 4.48
N PHE A 70 -15.60 -22.80 4.97
CA PHE A 70 -14.21 -23.06 4.61
C PHE A 70 -13.35 -23.19 5.85
N LYS A 71 -12.27 -23.95 5.75
CA LYS A 71 -11.22 -24.02 6.78
C LYS A 71 -9.97 -23.33 6.27
N SER A 72 -9.30 -22.56 7.13
CA SER A 72 -8.03 -21.94 6.79
C SER A 72 -6.92 -22.97 6.68
N THR A 73 -6.02 -22.79 5.72
CA THR A 73 -4.65 -23.29 5.86
C THR A 73 -3.85 -22.32 6.72
N SER A 74 -2.92 -22.82 7.53
CA SER A 74 -2.02 -22.00 8.34
C SER A 74 -0.57 -22.29 7.98
N GLN A 75 0.26 -21.26 7.90
CA GLN A 75 1.71 -21.36 7.69
C GLN A 75 2.44 -20.48 8.71
N LEU A 76 3.55 -20.97 9.27
CA LEU A 76 4.40 -20.14 10.13
C LEU A 76 4.91 -18.94 9.32
N ALA A 77 4.68 -17.73 9.83
CA ALA A 77 5.11 -16.49 9.21
C ALA A 77 6.56 -16.18 9.62
N GLU A 78 7.51 -16.97 9.11
CA GLU A 78 8.92 -16.93 9.52
C GLU A 78 9.56 -15.56 9.36
N ALA A 79 9.16 -14.79 8.34
CA ALA A 79 9.69 -13.45 8.10
C ALA A 79 9.18 -12.40 9.11
N LEU A 80 8.08 -12.66 9.82
CA LEU A 80 7.50 -11.73 10.81
C LEU A 80 8.18 -11.83 12.18
N GLN A 81 9.38 -12.39 12.24
CA GLN A 81 10.24 -12.34 13.42
C GLN A 81 10.79 -10.94 13.63
N ASP A 82 11.23 -10.66 14.86
CA ASP A 82 11.80 -9.37 15.22
C ASP A 82 13.10 -9.11 14.47
N ASN A 83 13.42 -7.82 14.33
CA ASN A 83 14.64 -7.36 13.70
C ASN A 83 15.89 -7.99 14.36
N PRO A 84 16.68 -8.80 13.63
CA PRO A 84 17.83 -9.49 14.19
C PRO A 84 19.06 -8.58 14.38
N TRP A 85 19.06 -7.37 13.80
CA TRP A 85 20.18 -6.43 13.89
C TRP A 85 20.07 -5.49 15.10
N LYS A 86 18.85 -5.16 15.54
CA LYS A 86 18.63 -4.26 16.67
C LYS A 86 17.33 -4.61 17.40
N PRO A 87 17.34 -4.66 18.75
CA PRO A 87 16.12 -4.86 19.51
C PRO A 87 15.07 -3.77 19.25
N GLU A 88 13.84 -4.21 19.01
CA GLU A 88 12.67 -3.35 18.82
C GLU A 88 12.04 -2.96 20.18
N PHE A 89 11.48 -1.76 20.27
CA PHE A 89 10.78 -1.28 21.47
C PHE A 89 9.40 -0.68 21.14
N PRO A 90 8.36 -0.93 21.96
CA PRO A 90 8.34 -1.83 23.14
C PRO A 90 8.67 -3.28 22.76
N GLN A 91 9.13 -4.06 23.76
CA GLN A 91 9.67 -5.41 23.53
C GLN A 91 8.69 -6.25 22.67
N PRO A 92 9.21 -7.02 21.71
CA PRO A 92 8.41 -7.68 20.70
C PRO A 92 7.48 -8.77 21.23
N ARG A 93 6.58 -9.22 20.35
CA ARG A 93 5.60 -10.27 20.65
C ARG A 93 6.32 -11.56 21.05
N GLU A 94 5.97 -12.11 22.22
CA GLU A 94 6.56 -13.35 22.74
C GLU A 94 6.28 -14.61 21.89
N ARG A 95 5.34 -14.53 20.93
CA ARG A 95 4.88 -15.68 20.15
C ARG A 95 4.98 -15.40 18.66
N ALA A 96 5.48 -16.41 17.94
CA ALA A 96 5.49 -16.41 16.49
C ALA A 96 4.07 -16.39 15.92
N LEU A 97 3.90 -15.71 14.79
CA LEU A 97 2.65 -15.62 14.07
C LEU A 97 2.51 -16.71 13.01
N PHE A 98 1.29 -17.16 12.81
CA PHE A 98 0.88 -18.01 11.71
C PHE A 98 -0.01 -17.20 10.78
N ARG A 99 0.33 -17.20 9.49
CA ARG A 99 -0.51 -16.68 8.43
C ARG A 99 -1.60 -17.68 8.12
N HIS A 100 -2.84 -17.28 8.30
CA HIS A 100 -4.01 -18.04 7.92
C HIS A 100 -4.54 -17.57 6.57
N ARG A 101 -4.97 -18.53 5.74
CA ARG A 101 -5.40 -18.26 4.38
C ARG A 101 -6.62 -19.09 4.00
N VAL A 102 -7.59 -18.43 3.35
CA VAL A 102 -8.72 -19.08 2.68
C VAL A 102 -8.89 -18.47 1.29
N ARG A 103 -8.92 -19.32 0.24
CA ARG A 103 -9.37 -18.91 -1.10
C ARG A 103 -10.85 -19.20 -1.24
N LEU A 104 -11.64 -18.15 -1.45
CA LEU A 104 -13.06 -18.22 -1.79
C LEU A 104 -13.16 -18.20 -3.32
N SER A 105 -13.79 -19.21 -3.92
CA SER A 105 -13.92 -19.37 -5.38
C SER A 105 -15.35 -19.67 -5.80
N GLY A 106 -15.65 -19.54 -7.09
CA GLY A 106 -17.01 -19.72 -7.62
C GLY A 106 -17.97 -18.66 -7.10
N LEU A 107 -17.49 -17.42 -7.03
CA LEU A 107 -18.27 -16.24 -6.71
C LEU A 107 -18.82 -15.61 -8.00
N GLN A 108 -19.79 -14.71 -7.85
CA GLN A 108 -20.34 -13.94 -8.95
C GLN A 108 -19.56 -12.61 -9.07
N PRO A 109 -19.30 -12.11 -10.29
CA PRO A 109 -18.69 -10.80 -10.51
C PRO A 109 -19.51 -9.65 -9.90
N GLY A 110 -18.84 -8.58 -9.49
CA GLY A 110 -19.47 -7.35 -9.00
C GLY A 110 -20.38 -7.51 -7.79
N THR A 111 -20.27 -8.62 -7.05
CA THR A 111 -21.23 -9.04 -6.02
C THR A 111 -20.65 -8.86 -4.63
N ARG A 112 -21.46 -8.33 -3.71
CA ARG A 112 -21.10 -8.16 -2.30
C ARG A 112 -21.35 -9.46 -1.54
N TYR A 113 -20.38 -9.85 -0.71
CA TYR A 113 -20.44 -11.02 0.16
C TYR A 113 -20.12 -10.63 1.59
N GLU A 114 -20.89 -11.17 2.53
CA GLU A 114 -20.58 -11.11 3.96
C GLU A 114 -19.83 -12.38 4.38
N TYR A 115 -18.84 -12.24 5.24
CA TYR A 115 -18.09 -13.36 5.78
C TYR A 115 -17.92 -13.24 7.29
N HIS A 116 -17.84 -14.39 7.95
CA HIS A 116 -17.63 -14.53 9.38
C HIS A 116 -16.46 -15.46 9.65
N VAL A 117 -15.44 -14.96 10.35
CA VAL A 117 -14.23 -15.70 10.73
C VAL A 117 -14.31 -16.11 12.19
N THR A 118 -14.02 -17.38 12.46
CA THR A 118 -13.81 -17.88 13.81
C THR A 118 -12.41 -18.48 13.91
N GLN A 119 -11.56 -17.88 14.73
CA GLN A 119 -10.21 -18.37 15.04
C GLN A 119 -10.18 -18.87 16.50
N PRO A 120 -9.83 -20.15 16.78
CA PRO A 120 -9.83 -20.66 18.15
C PRO A 120 -8.94 -19.85 19.10
N GLY A 121 -9.53 -19.39 20.21
CA GLY A 121 -8.84 -18.55 21.20
C GLY A 121 -8.96 -17.04 20.96
N HIS A 122 -9.65 -16.63 19.89
CA HIS A 122 -9.87 -15.23 19.57
C HIS A 122 -11.36 -14.90 19.41
N ASP A 123 -11.68 -13.61 19.49
CA ASP A 123 -13.01 -13.12 19.21
C ASP A 123 -13.38 -13.35 17.73
N PRO A 124 -14.66 -13.66 17.44
CA PRO A 124 -15.11 -13.78 16.06
C PRO A 124 -15.06 -12.43 15.35
N PHE A 125 -14.83 -12.46 14.05
CA PHE A 125 -14.77 -11.27 13.21
C PHE A 125 -15.75 -11.37 12.04
N ASP A 126 -16.55 -10.33 11.84
CA ASP A 126 -17.45 -10.18 10.70
C ASP A 126 -16.88 -9.13 9.74
N GLY A 127 -16.94 -9.43 8.45
CA GLY A 127 -16.56 -8.51 7.40
C GLY A 127 -17.38 -8.72 6.14
N GLU A 128 -17.11 -7.90 5.14
CA GLU A 128 -17.74 -8.00 3.83
C GLU A 128 -16.72 -7.68 2.74
N PHE A 129 -16.97 -8.05 1.49
CA PHE A 129 -16.18 -7.59 0.36
C PHE A 129 -17.03 -7.59 -0.91
N LYS A 130 -16.53 -6.94 -1.97
CA LYS A 130 -17.11 -6.99 -3.30
C LYS A 130 -16.12 -7.63 -4.27
N THR A 131 -16.58 -8.58 -5.07
CA THR A 131 -15.76 -9.15 -6.17
C THR A 131 -15.58 -8.12 -7.29
N PRO A 132 -14.46 -8.17 -8.02
CA PRO A 132 -14.28 -7.41 -9.25
C PRO A 132 -15.50 -7.51 -10.18
N PRO A 133 -15.93 -6.39 -10.75
CA PRO A 133 -17.00 -6.38 -11.72
C PRO A 133 -16.51 -6.90 -13.08
N GLU A 134 -17.45 -7.14 -13.99
CA GLU A 134 -17.12 -7.49 -15.37
C GLU A 134 -16.46 -6.30 -16.11
N ALA A 135 -15.78 -6.58 -17.23
CA ALA A 135 -15.02 -5.58 -17.98
C ALA A 135 -15.84 -4.41 -18.53
N ASP A 136 -17.16 -4.56 -18.62
CA ASP A 136 -18.11 -3.56 -19.12
C ASP A 136 -18.77 -2.72 -18.01
N GLN A 137 -18.38 -2.92 -16.75
CA GLN A 137 -18.98 -2.28 -15.59
C GLN A 137 -18.05 -1.21 -14.98
N PRO A 138 -18.61 -0.16 -14.32
CA PRO A 138 -17.80 0.91 -13.76
C PRO A 138 -16.96 0.44 -12.57
N VAL A 139 -15.85 1.14 -12.34
CA VAL A 139 -14.97 0.91 -11.19
C VAL A 139 -14.56 2.23 -10.55
N ARG A 140 -14.48 2.25 -9.22
CA ARG A 140 -13.86 3.32 -8.43
C ARG A 140 -12.69 2.75 -7.66
N PHE A 141 -11.55 3.41 -7.70
CA PHE A 141 -10.41 3.05 -6.88
C PHE A 141 -9.71 4.27 -6.30
N VAL A 142 -8.90 4.04 -5.29
CA VAL A 142 -8.10 5.06 -4.63
C VAL A 142 -6.62 4.72 -4.77
N VAL A 143 -5.79 5.75 -4.85
CA VAL A 143 -4.33 5.63 -4.91
C VAL A 143 -3.69 6.56 -3.88
N TYR A 144 -2.81 6.04 -3.04
CA TYR A 144 -1.97 6.83 -2.14
C TYR A 144 -0.61 6.16 -1.96
N SER A 145 0.33 6.89 -1.37
CA SER A 145 1.68 6.41 -1.06
C SER A 145 2.18 7.07 0.22
N ASP A 146 3.30 6.58 0.76
CA ASP A 146 4.04 7.23 1.84
C ASP A 146 3.15 7.38 3.09
N SER A 147 2.67 6.23 3.60
CA SER A 147 2.04 6.20 4.92
C SER A 147 3.08 6.07 6.03
N GLU A 148 4.24 5.49 5.72
CA GLU A 148 5.42 5.30 6.57
C GLU A 148 5.06 5.09 8.04
N THR A 149 4.18 4.12 8.30
CA THR A 149 3.65 3.97 9.64
C THR A 149 4.73 3.50 10.59
N GLU A 150 4.86 4.18 11.72
CA GLU A 150 5.63 3.77 12.88
C GLU A 150 4.86 4.11 14.17
N PRO A 151 5.08 3.39 15.28
CA PRO A 151 4.39 3.70 16.54
C PRO A 151 4.63 5.13 17.05
N GLU A 152 5.82 5.68 16.78
CA GLU A 152 6.24 7.02 17.18
C GLU A 152 5.33 8.13 16.63
N SER A 153 4.80 7.94 15.42
CA SER A 153 3.90 8.86 14.71
C SER A 153 2.67 9.28 15.53
N SER A 154 2.26 8.48 16.51
CA SER A 154 1.12 8.76 17.39
C SER A 154 1.42 9.80 18.47
N THR A 155 2.71 10.02 18.79
CA THR A 155 3.15 10.90 19.88
C THR A 155 4.03 12.05 19.41
N LEU A 156 4.61 11.94 18.20
CA LEU A 156 5.37 13.03 17.60
C LEU A 156 4.45 14.20 17.21
N PRO A 157 4.96 15.45 17.26
CA PRO A 157 4.23 16.58 16.70
C PRO A 157 4.09 16.40 15.19
N GLY A 158 3.13 17.09 14.57
CA GLY A 158 2.98 17.09 13.13
C GLY A 158 4.29 17.39 12.38
N VAL A 159 4.39 16.85 11.17
CA VAL A 159 5.57 16.97 10.30
C VAL A 159 5.95 18.43 10.06
N GLU A 160 7.21 18.65 9.68
CA GLU A 160 7.60 19.96 9.15
C GLU A 160 6.73 20.30 7.95
N TRP A 161 6.19 21.52 7.94
CA TRP A 161 5.25 21.91 6.90
C TRP A 161 5.74 23.21 6.29
N PRO A 162 6.60 23.18 5.26
CA PRO A 162 7.14 24.40 4.67
C PRO A 162 6.03 25.29 4.10
N ALA A 163 6.07 26.60 4.37
CA ALA A 163 5.01 27.51 3.92
C ALA A 163 5.04 27.67 2.39
N SER A 164 3.85 27.62 1.78
CA SER A 164 3.66 27.86 0.34
C SER A 164 3.97 29.33 -0.01
N PRO A 165 4.62 29.61 -1.16
CA PRO A 165 4.67 30.96 -1.72
C PRO A 165 3.27 31.55 -1.89
N GLY A 166 3.03 32.75 -1.35
CA GLY A 166 1.72 33.39 -1.40
C GLY A 166 0.77 33.02 -0.25
N SER A 167 1.18 32.11 0.64
CA SER A 167 0.48 31.83 1.89
C SER A 167 0.56 33.04 2.85
N ASN A 168 -0.55 33.34 3.54
CA ASN A 168 -0.56 34.30 4.64
C ASN A 168 -0.35 33.62 6.01
N ARG A 169 0.24 32.42 6.02
CA ARG A 169 0.45 31.61 7.22
C ARG A 169 1.14 32.39 8.35
N PRO A 170 0.62 32.32 9.59
CA PRO A 170 1.31 32.86 10.75
C PRO A 170 2.69 32.22 10.91
N LYS A 171 3.73 33.03 11.13
CA LYS A 171 5.12 32.56 11.29
C LYS A 171 5.31 31.56 12.44
N VAL A 172 4.39 31.54 13.40
CA VAL A 172 4.38 30.58 14.52
C VAL A 172 3.95 29.18 14.09
N GLN A 173 3.26 29.04 12.96
CA GLN A 173 2.79 27.76 12.44
C GLN A 173 3.85 27.17 11.50
N VAL A 174 4.76 26.36 12.05
CA VAL A 174 5.86 25.73 11.30
C VAL A 174 5.63 24.25 11.00
N ARG A 175 4.74 23.60 11.76
CA ARG A 175 4.41 22.18 11.64
C ARG A 175 2.99 21.98 11.15
N TYR A 176 2.69 20.80 10.61
CA TYR A 176 1.31 20.45 10.30
C TYR A 176 0.47 20.37 11.58
N PRO A 177 -0.82 20.78 11.56
CA PRO A 177 -1.64 20.82 12.78
C PRO A 177 -1.97 19.45 13.40
N ALA A 178 -1.80 18.35 12.66
CA ALA A 178 -2.00 16.99 13.14
C ALA A 178 -0.71 16.17 13.06
N ASN A 179 -0.60 15.14 13.90
CA ASN A 179 0.41 14.10 13.74
C ASN A 179 0.06 13.16 12.57
N GLN A 180 1.02 12.33 12.19
CA GLN A 180 0.89 11.40 11.05
C GLN A 180 -0.19 10.34 11.31
N THR A 181 -0.27 9.78 12.53
CA THR A 181 -1.30 8.79 12.90
C THR A 181 -2.71 9.35 12.69
N ASP A 182 -3.03 10.52 13.24
CA ASP A 182 -4.36 11.13 13.08
C ASP A 182 -4.62 11.52 11.62
N GLY A 183 -3.59 12.03 10.92
CA GLY A 183 -3.65 12.35 9.50
C GLY A 183 -4.02 11.14 8.63
N TYR A 184 -3.29 10.04 8.79
CA TYR A 184 -3.50 8.81 8.03
C TYR A 184 -4.85 8.17 8.37
N ARG A 185 -5.23 8.10 9.65
CA ARG A 185 -6.54 7.57 10.07
C ARG A 185 -7.70 8.32 9.42
N GLU A 186 -7.62 9.63 9.36
CA GLU A 186 -8.66 10.44 8.74
C GLU A 186 -8.64 10.33 7.21
N ASN A 187 -7.46 10.16 6.60
CA ASN A 187 -7.34 9.81 5.20
C ASN A 187 -8.05 8.49 4.88
N LEU A 188 -7.76 7.42 5.63
CA LEU A 188 -8.44 6.12 5.51
C LEU A 188 -9.94 6.23 5.73
N ARG A 189 -10.41 7.08 6.65
CA ARG A 189 -11.84 7.33 6.86
C ARG A 189 -12.49 7.97 5.63
N VAL A 190 -11.82 8.94 5.00
CA VAL A 190 -12.31 9.58 3.77
C VAL A 190 -12.29 8.60 2.59
N MET A 191 -11.23 7.79 2.44
CA MET A 191 -11.16 6.72 1.44
C MET A 191 -12.32 5.73 1.62
N ALA A 192 -12.54 5.26 2.84
CA ALA A 192 -13.63 4.36 3.19
C ALA A 192 -15.01 4.91 2.82
N ALA A 193 -15.23 6.22 3.01
CA ALA A 193 -16.49 6.88 2.67
C ALA A 193 -16.72 7.02 1.16
N ALA A 194 -15.66 6.94 0.34
CA ALA A 194 -15.76 6.91 -1.12
C ALA A 194 -16.19 5.53 -1.66
N GLU A 195 -16.21 4.49 -0.81
CA GLU A 195 -16.53 3.11 -1.19
C GLU A 195 -15.72 2.61 -2.42
N PRO A 196 -14.38 2.64 -2.37
CA PRO A 196 -13.56 2.14 -3.47
C PRO A 196 -13.70 0.62 -3.62
N ASP A 197 -13.65 0.16 -4.86
CA ASP A 197 -13.63 -1.25 -5.22
C ASP A 197 -12.26 -1.90 -4.93
N PHE A 198 -11.18 -1.11 -5.00
CA PHE A 198 -9.82 -1.48 -4.58
C PHE A 198 -8.97 -0.24 -4.24
N ILE A 199 -7.84 -0.44 -3.58
CA ILE A 199 -6.89 0.63 -3.22
C ILE A 199 -5.48 0.26 -3.69
N CYS A 200 -4.83 1.18 -4.39
CA CYS A 200 -3.40 1.12 -4.72
C CYS A 200 -2.59 1.82 -3.63
N VAL A 201 -1.61 1.12 -3.05
CA VAL A 201 -0.68 1.69 -2.05
C VAL A 201 0.72 1.70 -2.66
N VAL A 202 1.23 2.86 -3.05
CA VAL A 202 2.34 2.96 -4.00
C VAL A 202 3.71 3.04 -3.32
N GLY A 203 3.96 2.15 -2.36
CA GLY A 203 5.22 2.04 -1.64
C GLY A 203 5.28 2.91 -0.38
N ASP A 204 6.32 2.66 0.41
CA ASP A 204 6.58 3.28 1.72
C ASP A 204 5.35 3.18 2.63
N LEU A 205 4.95 1.92 2.84
CA LEU A 205 3.81 1.55 3.69
C LEU A 205 4.18 1.76 5.16
N VAL A 206 5.40 1.39 5.52
CA VAL A 206 5.97 1.42 6.88
C VAL A 206 7.27 2.21 6.89
N GLU A 207 7.61 2.88 8.00
CA GLU A 207 8.87 3.63 8.11
C GLU A 207 10.09 2.69 8.01
N ASN A 208 10.03 1.52 8.64
CA ASN A 208 11.12 0.54 8.57
C ASN A 208 10.58 -0.84 8.19
N GLY A 209 10.78 -1.25 6.95
CA GLY A 209 10.35 -2.56 6.44
C GLY A 209 10.86 -3.75 7.25
N GLY A 210 12.02 -3.61 7.91
CA GLY A 210 12.59 -4.62 8.79
C GLY A 210 12.06 -4.65 10.23
N GLU A 211 11.32 -3.64 10.69
CA GLU A 211 10.81 -3.60 12.06
C GLU A 211 9.37 -4.12 12.13
N GLN A 212 9.11 -5.11 12.99
CA GLN A 212 7.78 -5.70 13.08
C GLN A 212 6.75 -4.73 13.66
N ARG A 213 7.17 -3.85 14.58
CA ARG A 213 6.28 -2.84 15.18
C ARG A 213 5.70 -1.83 14.18
N ASP A 214 6.42 -1.54 13.10
CA ASP A 214 5.97 -0.60 12.06
C ASP A 214 4.89 -1.25 11.20
N TRP A 215 5.08 -2.54 10.86
CA TRP A 215 4.02 -3.36 10.24
C TRP A 215 2.79 -3.52 11.13
N ASP A 216 3.00 -3.71 12.44
CA ASP A 216 1.90 -3.79 13.39
C ASP A 216 1.10 -2.48 13.40
N GLU A 217 1.76 -1.32 13.33
CA GLU A 217 1.10 -0.02 13.20
C GLU A 217 0.34 0.13 11.87
N PHE A 218 0.93 -0.31 10.74
CA PHE A 218 0.25 -0.34 9.44
C PHE A 218 -1.05 -1.13 9.51
N TRP A 219 -1.02 -2.30 10.15
CA TRP A 219 -2.18 -3.17 10.26
C TRP A 219 -3.20 -2.69 11.29
N ARG A 220 -2.81 -1.97 12.34
CA ARG A 220 -3.76 -1.26 13.21
C ARG A 220 -4.63 -0.26 12.44
N HIS A 221 -4.05 0.42 11.46
CA HIS A 221 -4.74 1.35 10.58
C HIS A 221 -5.65 0.66 9.57
N ASN A 222 -5.18 -0.43 8.96
CA ASN A 222 -5.83 -1.02 7.79
C ASN A 222 -6.74 -2.22 8.10
N ALA A 223 -6.40 -3.02 9.11
CA ALA A 223 -7.15 -4.20 9.57
C ALA A 223 -7.00 -4.40 11.09
N GLY A 224 -7.34 -3.38 11.87
CA GLY A 224 -7.18 -3.38 13.32
C GLY A 224 -7.97 -2.26 14.01
N ASP A 225 -7.45 -1.79 15.14
CA ASP A 225 -8.17 -0.92 16.09
C ASP A 225 -8.47 0.48 15.55
N TYR A 226 -7.65 0.99 14.64
CA TYR A 226 -7.85 2.33 14.09
C TYR A 226 -8.74 2.32 12.84
N GLY A 227 -8.74 1.22 12.10
CA GLY A 227 -9.51 1.07 10.88
C GLY A 227 -9.47 -0.36 10.33
N GLN A 228 -10.49 -0.70 9.55
CA GLN A 228 -10.71 -2.05 9.01
C GLN A 228 -11.00 -2.00 7.50
N ILE A 229 -10.45 -1.00 6.79
CA ILE A 229 -10.73 -0.83 5.37
C ILE A 229 -10.24 -2.04 4.55
N ALA A 230 -9.11 -2.64 4.91
CA ALA A 230 -8.57 -3.82 4.24
C ALA A 230 -9.38 -5.09 4.52
N SER A 231 -10.25 -5.09 5.55
CA SER A 231 -11.23 -6.15 5.78
C SER A 231 -12.32 -6.23 4.71
N ARG A 232 -12.44 -5.19 3.87
CA ARG A 232 -13.47 -5.11 2.83
C ARG A 232 -13.01 -4.64 1.45
N VAL A 233 -11.92 -3.89 1.37
CA VAL A 233 -11.36 -3.39 0.11
C VAL A 233 -9.99 -4.01 -0.10
N PRO A 234 -9.75 -4.70 -1.23
CA PRO A 234 -8.44 -5.27 -1.52
C PRO A 234 -7.39 -4.18 -1.75
N LEU A 235 -6.20 -4.38 -1.18
CA LEU A 235 -5.03 -3.55 -1.38
C LEU A 235 -4.16 -4.11 -2.52
N PHE A 236 -3.68 -3.23 -3.40
CA PHE A 236 -2.66 -3.49 -4.41
C PHE A 236 -1.41 -2.67 -4.07
N PRO A 237 -0.51 -3.22 -3.23
CA PRO A 237 0.68 -2.52 -2.79
C PRO A 237 1.83 -2.59 -3.81
N ALA A 238 2.69 -1.58 -3.81
CA ALA A 238 4.02 -1.58 -4.42
C ALA A 238 5.09 -1.57 -3.32
N LEU A 239 6.31 -1.99 -3.67
CA LEU A 239 7.49 -1.82 -2.80
C LEU A 239 8.08 -0.42 -2.98
N GLY A 240 8.33 0.27 -1.86
CA GLY A 240 9.15 1.47 -1.78
C GLY A 240 10.53 1.23 -1.16
N ASN A 241 11.33 2.28 -1.00
CA ASN A 241 12.65 2.13 -0.37
C ASN A 241 12.56 1.76 1.11
N HIS A 242 11.50 2.15 1.82
CA HIS A 242 11.35 1.79 3.23
C HIS A 242 11.04 0.30 3.41
N GLU A 243 10.37 -0.36 2.47
CA GLU A 243 10.23 -1.83 2.48
C GLU A 243 11.55 -2.56 2.23
N ASN A 244 12.54 -1.89 1.61
CA ASN A 244 13.89 -2.41 1.45
C ASN A 244 14.80 -2.07 2.63
N TYR A 245 14.37 -1.18 3.52
CA TYR A 245 15.15 -0.75 4.67
C TYR A 245 14.88 -1.65 5.87
N ALA A 246 15.94 -2.31 6.36
CA ALA A 246 15.81 -3.21 7.49
C ALA A 246 15.72 -2.49 8.85
N GLY A 247 15.57 -1.17 8.87
CA GLY A 247 15.60 -0.37 10.09
C GLY A 247 17.01 -0.13 10.64
N PRO A 248 17.11 0.64 11.74
CA PRO A 248 18.36 0.96 12.39
C PRO A 248 19.16 -0.28 12.78
N GLY A 249 20.44 -0.31 12.40
CA GLY A 249 21.36 -1.43 12.69
C GLY A 249 21.51 -2.41 11.52
N GLY A 250 20.42 -2.74 10.81
CA GLY A 250 20.46 -3.58 9.61
C GLY A 250 20.73 -2.79 8.33
N GLY A 251 20.07 -1.64 8.19
CA GLY A 251 20.22 -0.76 7.04
C GLY A 251 19.91 -1.44 5.72
N HIS A 252 20.74 -1.18 4.71
CA HIS A 252 20.62 -1.72 3.35
C HIS A 252 21.61 -2.85 3.04
N ALA A 253 22.14 -3.53 4.07
CA ALA A 253 22.94 -4.72 3.83
C ALA A 253 22.09 -5.81 3.14
N ILE A 254 22.64 -6.54 2.17
CA ILE A 254 21.90 -7.56 1.38
C ILE A 254 21.01 -8.49 2.22
N PRO A 255 21.50 -9.18 3.28
CA PRO A 255 20.64 -10.04 4.08
C PRO A 255 19.54 -9.26 4.82
N ALA A 256 19.76 -7.98 5.10
CA ALA A 256 18.82 -7.08 5.76
C ALA A 256 17.71 -6.62 4.81
N VAL A 257 18.05 -6.22 3.58
CA VAL A 257 17.08 -5.90 2.53
C VAL A 257 16.17 -7.09 2.27
N ASN A 258 16.74 -8.29 2.09
CA ASN A 258 15.94 -9.48 1.83
C ASN A 258 15.03 -9.85 3.02
N PHE A 259 15.46 -9.58 4.24
CA PHE A 259 14.64 -9.77 5.44
C PHE A 259 13.46 -8.79 5.49
N ALA A 260 13.70 -7.50 5.22
CA ALA A 260 12.66 -6.48 5.17
C ALA A 260 11.62 -6.80 4.09
N VAL A 261 12.06 -7.12 2.87
CA VAL A 261 11.16 -7.49 1.76
C VAL A 261 10.40 -8.79 2.06
N ALA A 262 11.00 -9.75 2.75
CA ALA A 262 10.30 -10.98 3.13
C ALA A 262 9.10 -10.72 4.06
N LYS A 263 9.14 -9.68 4.90
CA LYS A 263 7.98 -9.25 5.70
C LYS A 263 6.84 -8.77 4.82
N TYR A 264 7.13 -7.85 3.89
CA TYR A 264 6.17 -7.39 2.89
C TYR A 264 5.53 -8.57 2.12
N LEU A 265 6.34 -9.48 1.58
CA LEU A 265 5.87 -10.64 0.82
C LEU A 265 5.07 -11.65 1.66
N THR A 266 5.19 -11.58 2.99
CA THR A 266 4.39 -12.40 3.90
C THR A 266 2.99 -11.81 4.11
N TYR A 267 2.90 -10.49 4.15
CA TYR A 267 1.65 -9.75 4.36
C TYR A 267 0.76 -9.70 3.13
N PHE A 268 1.34 -9.62 1.93
CA PHE A 268 0.56 -9.43 0.71
C PHE A 268 0.52 -10.68 -0.16
N GLU A 269 -0.65 -10.94 -0.74
CA GLU A 269 -0.80 -11.94 -1.77
C GLU A 269 -1.26 -11.27 -3.06
N THR A 270 -0.33 -11.16 -3.98
CA THR A 270 -0.55 -10.52 -5.27
C THR A 270 -0.75 -11.57 -6.37
N PRO A 271 -1.35 -11.19 -7.51
CA PRO A 271 -1.45 -12.06 -8.68
C PRO A 271 -0.08 -12.60 -9.10
N ASN A 272 -0.06 -13.85 -9.56
CA ASN A 272 1.18 -14.49 -10.00
C ASN A 272 1.70 -13.80 -11.29
N ASN A 273 2.98 -13.44 -11.29
CA ASN A 273 3.65 -12.78 -12.42
C ASN A 273 4.34 -13.74 -13.39
N GLY A 274 4.40 -15.04 -13.07
CA GLY A 274 5.08 -16.04 -13.88
C GLY A 274 6.60 -15.89 -13.90
N ALA A 275 7.18 -15.21 -12.90
CA ALA A 275 8.62 -14.94 -12.86
C ALA A 275 9.44 -16.25 -12.88
N ARG A 276 10.52 -16.23 -13.66
CA ARG A 276 11.52 -17.31 -13.75
C ARG A 276 12.36 -17.39 -12.48
N GLN A 277 12.66 -16.22 -11.89
CA GLN A 277 13.34 -16.10 -10.61
C GLN A 277 12.33 -16.13 -9.48
N ARG A 278 12.56 -16.99 -8.48
CA ARG A 278 11.64 -17.15 -7.36
C ARG A 278 11.57 -15.89 -6.51
N GLU A 279 12.70 -15.19 -6.43
CA GLU A 279 12.94 -13.94 -5.74
C GLU A 279 12.03 -12.81 -6.23
N HIS A 280 11.59 -12.88 -7.48
CA HIS A 280 10.74 -11.88 -8.12
C HIS A 280 9.24 -12.10 -7.88
N VAL A 281 8.86 -13.27 -7.35
CA VAL A 281 7.45 -13.61 -7.14
C VAL A 281 6.85 -12.69 -6.09
N GLY A 282 5.76 -12.02 -6.45
CA GLY A 282 5.01 -11.13 -5.58
C GLY A 282 5.49 -9.67 -5.54
N ARG A 283 6.63 -9.36 -6.17
CA ARG A 283 7.26 -8.02 -6.17
C ARG A 283 6.68 -7.09 -7.24
N TYR A 284 6.41 -7.63 -8.43
CA TYR A 284 5.67 -6.98 -9.51
C TYR A 284 4.55 -7.90 -9.99
N TYR A 285 3.45 -7.33 -10.44
CA TYR A 285 2.26 -8.09 -10.81
C TYR A 285 1.28 -7.24 -11.62
N ARG A 286 0.28 -7.91 -12.19
CA ARG A 286 -0.83 -7.29 -12.90
C ARG A 286 -2.15 -7.66 -12.23
N ALA A 287 -3.04 -6.68 -12.09
CA ALA A 287 -4.43 -6.90 -11.73
C ALA A 287 -5.35 -6.31 -12.80
N ASP A 288 -6.27 -7.11 -13.31
CA ASP A 288 -7.37 -6.66 -14.16
C ASP A 288 -8.62 -6.51 -13.28
N TYR A 289 -9.29 -5.36 -13.35
CA TYR A 289 -10.43 -5.04 -12.48
C TYR A 289 -11.47 -4.23 -13.25
N GLY A 290 -12.49 -4.91 -13.77
CA GLY A 290 -13.44 -4.28 -14.69
C GLY A 290 -12.74 -3.70 -15.93
N PRO A 291 -12.91 -2.41 -16.25
CA PRO A 291 -12.42 -1.77 -17.48
C PRO A 291 -10.96 -1.29 -17.34
N VAL A 292 -10.29 -1.62 -16.23
CA VAL A 292 -8.92 -1.16 -15.97
C VAL A 292 -7.95 -2.30 -15.78
N THR A 293 -6.73 -2.09 -16.24
CA THR A 293 -5.56 -2.90 -15.87
C THR A 293 -4.63 -2.05 -15.00
N ILE A 294 -4.23 -2.59 -13.85
CA ILE A 294 -3.17 -2.03 -13.00
C ILE A 294 -1.93 -2.92 -13.15
N ILE A 295 -0.80 -2.31 -13.52
CA ILE A 295 0.51 -2.97 -13.55
C ILE A 295 1.36 -2.37 -12.44
N CYS A 296 1.74 -3.19 -11.46
CA CYS A 296 2.64 -2.82 -10.39
C CYS A 296 4.05 -3.31 -10.72
N LEU A 297 5.03 -2.41 -10.65
CA LEU A 297 6.45 -2.72 -10.80
C LEU A 297 7.17 -2.59 -9.45
N ASP A 298 8.20 -3.41 -9.28
CA ASP A 298 9.20 -3.19 -8.25
C ASP A 298 10.28 -2.26 -8.80
N SER A 299 10.30 -1.03 -8.28
CA SER A 299 11.26 0.01 -8.64
C SER A 299 12.49 0.04 -7.76
N SER A 300 12.75 -0.99 -6.96
CA SER A 300 13.79 -0.93 -5.93
C SER A 300 15.21 -0.91 -6.49
N ASP A 301 15.46 -1.44 -7.68
CA ASP A 301 16.84 -1.65 -8.19
C ASP A 301 16.92 -1.46 -9.71
N GLY A 302 18.05 -0.95 -10.18
CA GLY A 302 18.34 -0.86 -11.60
C GLY A 302 19.83 -1.09 -11.91
N SER A 303 20.10 -1.82 -13.00
CA SER A 303 21.46 -2.20 -13.37
C SER A 303 22.09 -1.30 -14.46
N PRO A 304 23.38 -0.95 -14.35
CA PRO A 304 24.30 -1.27 -13.25
C PRO A 304 24.00 -0.46 -11.97
N HIS A 305 24.25 -1.05 -10.80
CA HIS A 305 24.09 -0.37 -9.51
C HIS A 305 24.94 0.90 -9.41
N GLN A 306 24.47 1.86 -8.61
CA GLN A 306 25.13 3.15 -8.36
C GLN A 306 25.42 3.93 -9.65
N SER A 307 24.51 3.83 -10.62
CA SER A 307 24.60 4.50 -11.91
C SER A 307 23.33 5.30 -12.19
N PRO A 308 23.29 6.14 -13.24
CA PRO A 308 22.06 6.83 -13.66
C PRO A 308 20.90 5.92 -14.08
N ARG A 309 21.06 4.59 -13.99
CA ARG A 309 20.03 3.57 -14.24
C ARG A 309 19.48 2.94 -12.97
N ASP A 310 19.98 3.36 -11.80
CA ASP A 310 19.68 2.73 -10.51
C ASP A 310 18.91 3.70 -9.61
N THR A 311 17.76 3.25 -9.13
CA THR A 311 16.87 3.99 -8.23
C THR A 311 17.26 3.89 -6.77
N ASN A 312 18.16 2.98 -6.40
CA ASN A 312 18.61 2.84 -5.02
C ASN A 312 20.10 2.50 -4.92
N PHE A 313 20.92 3.53 -4.70
CA PHE A 313 22.37 3.38 -4.56
C PHE A 313 22.81 2.71 -3.27
N ASN A 314 21.89 2.50 -2.32
CA ASN A 314 22.18 1.91 -1.03
C ASN A 314 22.04 0.38 -1.03
N ILE A 315 21.33 -0.19 -2.02
CA ILE A 315 21.29 -1.63 -2.22
C ILE A 315 22.34 -2.06 -3.25
N GLN A 316 23.16 -3.05 -2.92
CA GLN A 316 24.13 -3.63 -3.84
C GLN A 316 23.85 -5.12 -3.94
N ALA A 317 23.63 -5.68 -5.14
CA ALA A 317 23.38 -7.11 -5.33
C ALA A 317 22.19 -7.66 -4.50
N SER A 318 21.08 -6.91 -4.49
CA SER A 318 19.83 -7.34 -3.87
C SER A 318 19.13 -8.43 -4.71
N GLN A 319 18.06 -9.02 -4.15
CA GLN A 319 17.15 -9.89 -4.90
C GLN A 319 16.04 -9.12 -5.64
N ALA A 320 16.15 -7.79 -5.73
CA ALA A 320 15.20 -6.98 -6.45
C ALA A 320 15.39 -7.14 -7.98
N PRO A 321 14.28 -7.14 -8.74
CA PRO A 321 14.34 -7.22 -10.19
C PRO A 321 14.84 -5.90 -10.78
N ASP A 322 15.79 -5.96 -11.71
CA ASP A 322 16.13 -4.84 -12.59
C ASP A 322 14.90 -4.44 -13.43
N PHE A 323 14.62 -3.14 -13.57
CA PHE A 323 13.55 -2.61 -14.43
C PHE A 323 14.04 -2.15 -15.81
N ASN A 324 15.35 -2.14 -16.07
CA ASN A 324 15.91 -1.62 -17.32
C ASN A 324 15.61 -2.52 -18.54
N PRO A 325 15.62 -1.99 -19.78
CA PRO A 325 15.43 -2.77 -21.00
C PRO A 325 16.32 -4.02 -21.08
N GLY A 326 15.71 -5.17 -21.38
CA GLY A 326 16.38 -6.48 -21.43
C GLY A 326 16.38 -7.25 -20.11
N SER A 327 15.88 -6.65 -19.02
CA SER A 327 15.61 -7.36 -17.78
C SER A 327 14.33 -8.19 -17.86
N GLU A 328 14.20 -9.16 -16.95
CA GLU A 328 12.99 -9.98 -16.85
C GLU A 328 11.73 -9.15 -16.57
N GLN A 329 11.80 -8.19 -15.65
CA GLN A 329 10.65 -7.36 -15.31
C GLN A 329 10.29 -6.42 -16.48
N PHE A 330 11.26 -5.91 -17.23
CA PHE A 330 10.97 -5.09 -18.42
C PHE A 330 10.32 -5.91 -19.54
N GLU A 331 10.84 -7.10 -19.84
CA GLU A 331 10.24 -8.02 -20.83
C GLU A 331 8.81 -8.38 -20.43
N TRP A 332 8.60 -8.65 -19.13
CA TRP A 332 7.27 -8.91 -18.58
C TRP A 332 6.35 -7.69 -18.71
N LEU A 333 6.82 -6.48 -18.38
CA LEU A 333 6.07 -5.23 -18.51
C LEU A 333 5.62 -5.00 -19.94
N GLU A 334 6.52 -5.12 -20.92
CA GLU A 334 6.19 -4.91 -22.34
C GLU A 334 5.09 -5.89 -22.78
N ALA A 335 5.19 -7.16 -22.39
CA ALA A 335 4.17 -8.15 -22.69
C ALA A 335 2.82 -7.83 -22.03
N GLN A 336 2.81 -7.39 -20.76
CA GLN A 336 1.57 -7.01 -20.08
C GLN A 336 0.92 -5.77 -20.68
N LEU A 337 1.72 -4.76 -21.04
CA LEU A 337 1.23 -3.54 -21.68
C LEU A 337 0.62 -3.82 -23.06
N ALA A 338 1.30 -4.63 -23.88
CA ALA A 338 0.82 -5.02 -25.20
C ALA A 338 -0.53 -5.74 -25.15
N ASP A 339 -0.71 -6.62 -24.15
CA ASP A 339 -1.97 -7.31 -23.93
C ASP A 339 -3.04 -6.38 -23.33
N ALA A 340 -2.69 -5.56 -22.33
CA ALA A 340 -3.63 -4.62 -21.71
C ALA A 340 -4.21 -3.62 -22.72
N GLN A 341 -3.38 -3.11 -23.64
CA GLN A 341 -3.81 -2.21 -24.72
C GLN A 341 -4.92 -2.81 -25.60
N GLN A 342 -4.98 -4.15 -25.72
CA GLN A 342 -5.99 -4.84 -26.53
C GLN A 342 -7.29 -5.13 -25.76
N ARG A 343 -7.26 -5.13 -24.42
CA ARG A 343 -8.36 -5.62 -23.58
C ARG A 343 -9.01 -4.54 -22.74
N SER A 344 -8.24 -3.56 -22.29
CA SER A 344 -8.64 -2.63 -21.23
C SER A 344 -8.77 -1.22 -21.80
N PRO A 345 -9.92 -0.54 -21.61
CA PRO A 345 -10.05 0.88 -21.91
C PRO A 345 -8.95 1.74 -21.26
N PHE A 346 -8.55 1.43 -20.03
CA PHE A 346 -7.47 2.14 -19.33
C PHE A 346 -6.43 1.19 -18.75
N THR A 347 -5.16 1.49 -19.00
CA THR A 347 -4.03 0.87 -18.33
C THR A 347 -3.34 1.90 -17.45
N PHE A 348 -3.16 1.56 -16.17
CA PHE A 348 -2.42 2.35 -15.20
C PHE A 348 -1.20 1.57 -14.73
N VAL A 349 -0.11 2.29 -14.44
CA VAL A 349 1.12 1.71 -13.92
C VAL A 349 1.40 2.32 -12.55
N GLN A 350 1.88 1.51 -11.61
CA GLN A 350 2.35 2.01 -10.32
C GLN A 350 3.76 1.50 -10.02
N PHE A 351 4.56 2.36 -9.42
CA PHE A 351 5.83 2.04 -8.78
C PHE A 351 6.21 3.20 -7.87
N HIS A 352 7.02 2.95 -6.85
CA HIS A 352 7.21 3.91 -5.77
C HIS A 352 8.03 5.16 -6.17
N HIS A 353 9.22 5.00 -6.73
CA HIS A 353 10.10 6.15 -6.96
C HIS A 353 9.59 7.07 -8.08
N SER A 354 9.43 8.37 -7.81
CA SER A 354 8.92 9.35 -8.79
C SER A 354 9.89 9.60 -9.97
N MET A 355 9.51 9.18 -11.18
CA MET A 355 10.34 9.39 -12.39
C MET A 355 10.54 10.87 -12.72
N VAL A 356 9.59 11.72 -12.35
CA VAL A 356 9.63 13.17 -12.45
C VAL A 356 9.01 13.73 -11.18
N GLY A 357 9.60 14.79 -10.63
CA GLY A 357 9.12 15.38 -9.40
C GLY A 357 9.89 16.64 -9.06
N SER A 358 9.37 17.40 -8.11
CA SER A 358 9.99 18.64 -7.62
C SER A 358 10.61 18.48 -6.23
N GLY A 359 10.58 17.28 -5.64
CA GLY A 359 11.05 17.01 -4.29
C GLY A 359 12.54 16.68 -4.20
N MET A 360 12.95 16.29 -3.00
CA MET A 360 14.35 16.02 -2.65
C MET A 360 14.91 14.79 -3.37
N HIS A 361 14.07 13.81 -3.70
CA HIS A 361 14.47 12.60 -4.41
C HIS A 361 14.49 12.78 -5.94
N SER A 362 14.04 13.96 -6.40
CA SER A 362 14.18 14.42 -7.77
C SER A 362 15.44 15.26 -8.02
N LEU A 363 16.33 15.42 -7.03
CA LEU A 363 17.60 16.12 -7.20
C LEU A 363 18.55 15.39 -8.17
N PRO A 364 19.36 16.13 -8.95
CA PRO A 364 20.42 15.56 -9.77
C PRO A 364 21.43 14.72 -8.95
N LEU A 365 22.01 13.70 -9.58
CA LEU A 365 22.94 12.76 -8.91
C LEU A 365 24.23 13.42 -8.40
N ASP A 366 24.64 14.53 -9.01
CA ASP A 366 25.80 15.33 -8.62
C ASP A 366 25.45 16.45 -7.62
N HIS A 367 24.18 16.57 -7.21
CA HIS A 367 23.75 17.55 -6.24
C HIS A 367 24.30 17.23 -4.84
N PRO A 368 24.83 18.20 -4.07
CA PRO A 368 25.41 17.95 -2.75
C PRO A 368 24.47 17.33 -1.71
N SER A 369 23.16 17.50 -1.90
CA SER A 369 22.10 16.95 -1.02
C SER A 369 21.46 15.66 -1.56
N PHE A 370 22.04 15.05 -2.59
CA PHE A 370 21.56 13.78 -3.13
C PHE A 370 21.60 12.67 -2.07
N GLN A 371 20.49 11.94 -1.91
CA GLN A 371 20.30 10.97 -0.82
C GLN A 371 20.48 9.51 -1.22
N GLY A 372 20.83 9.23 -2.48
CA GLY A 372 21.06 7.86 -2.94
C GLY A 372 19.82 7.14 -3.48
N HIS A 373 18.62 7.73 -3.45
CA HIS A 373 17.40 7.09 -3.95
C HIS A 373 16.73 7.93 -5.06
N PRO A 374 17.32 8.08 -6.25
CA PRO A 374 16.74 8.91 -7.31
C PRO A 374 15.57 8.21 -8.00
N GLY A 375 14.47 8.91 -8.28
CA GLY A 375 13.41 8.34 -9.13
C GLY A 375 13.65 8.52 -10.64
N SER A 376 14.47 9.51 -11.03
CA SER A 376 14.76 9.83 -12.44
C SER A 376 15.23 8.69 -13.36
N PRO A 377 15.91 7.61 -12.88
CA PRO A 377 16.25 6.46 -13.72
C PRO A 377 15.04 5.76 -14.37
N LEU A 378 13.87 5.78 -13.72
CA LEU A 378 12.64 5.18 -14.25
C LEU A 378 12.12 5.87 -15.52
N ARG A 379 12.65 7.05 -15.89
CA ARG A 379 12.39 7.68 -17.19
C ARG A 379 12.79 6.78 -18.37
N VAL A 380 13.63 5.77 -18.15
CA VAL A 380 13.93 4.74 -19.17
C VAL A 380 12.67 3.99 -19.63
N LEU A 381 11.63 3.92 -18.80
CA LEU A 381 10.35 3.28 -19.12
C LEU A 381 9.42 4.19 -19.94
N LEU A 382 9.65 5.50 -19.94
CA LEU A 382 8.74 6.49 -20.54
C LEU A 382 8.41 6.20 -22.02
N PRO A 383 9.36 5.84 -22.90
CA PRO A 383 9.04 5.48 -24.28
C PRO A 383 8.10 4.28 -24.39
N THR A 384 8.30 3.25 -23.57
CA THR A 384 7.44 2.05 -23.54
C THR A 384 6.04 2.39 -23.03
N LEU A 385 5.93 3.19 -21.96
CA LEU A 385 4.65 3.60 -21.40
C LEU A 385 3.82 4.43 -22.39
N LEU A 386 4.49 5.34 -23.13
CA LEU A 386 3.85 6.13 -24.19
C LEU A 386 3.42 5.26 -25.37
N LYS A 387 4.31 4.37 -25.85
CA LYS A 387 4.05 3.43 -26.96
C LYS A 387 2.77 2.63 -26.75
N TYR A 388 2.52 2.16 -25.52
CA TYR A 388 1.33 1.36 -25.20
C TYR A 388 0.15 2.16 -24.64
N GLY A 389 0.21 3.49 -24.69
CA GLY A 389 -0.94 4.34 -24.37
C GLY A 389 -1.34 4.35 -22.89
N VAL A 390 -0.41 4.08 -21.97
CA VAL A 390 -0.64 4.10 -20.51
C VAL A 390 -1.28 5.43 -20.09
N ALA A 391 -2.37 5.37 -19.35
CA ALA A 391 -3.18 6.53 -19.02
C ALA A 391 -2.54 7.38 -17.92
N ALA A 392 -2.10 6.73 -16.84
CA ALA A 392 -1.34 7.38 -15.79
C ALA A 392 -0.32 6.43 -15.16
N VAL A 393 0.76 7.03 -14.65
CA VAL A 393 1.68 6.43 -13.69
C VAL A 393 1.41 7.03 -12.32
N PHE A 394 1.33 6.17 -11.31
CA PHE A 394 1.27 6.57 -9.91
C PHE A 394 2.61 6.24 -9.24
N SER A 395 3.14 7.21 -8.50
CA SER A 395 4.33 7.12 -7.66
C SER A 395 4.17 7.91 -6.37
N GLY A 396 5.14 7.82 -5.47
CA GLY A 396 5.23 8.57 -4.22
C GLY A 396 6.65 9.08 -4.03
N HIS A 397 7.26 8.83 -2.86
CA HIS A 397 8.69 9.04 -2.57
C HIS A 397 9.11 10.49 -2.33
N ASP A 398 8.64 11.47 -3.12
CA ASP A 398 8.97 12.88 -2.86
C ASP A 398 8.15 13.48 -1.70
N GLU A 399 7.21 12.72 -1.12
CA GLU A 399 6.27 13.12 -0.07
C GLU A 399 5.44 14.39 -0.43
N MET A 400 4.93 14.41 -1.67
CA MET A 400 4.28 15.58 -2.26
C MET A 400 2.98 15.21 -2.98
N TRP A 401 2.08 16.18 -3.11
CA TRP A 401 1.00 16.09 -4.09
C TRP A 401 1.40 16.83 -5.36
N GLU A 402 1.83 16.09 -6.37
CA GLU A 402 2.32 16.65 -7.63
C GLU A 402 1.75 15.90 -8.85
N ARG A 403 1.40 16.65 -9.89
CA ARG A 403 1.03 16.09 -11.19
C ARG A 403 1.87 16.70 -12.30
N SER A 404 2.33 15.83 -13.19
CA SER A 404 3.11 16.14 -14.38
C SER A 404 2.50 15.49 -15.63
N GLU A 405 2.91 15.95 -16.80
CA GLU A 405 2.49 15.38 -18.09
C GLU A 405 3.69 15.16 -19.00
N ALA A 406 3.74 13.99 -19.63
CA ALA A 406 4.66 13.69 -20.72
C ALA A 406 3.87 13.35 -21.99
N THR A 407 4.24 13.95 -23.12
CA THR A 407 3.59 13.70 -24.42
C THR A 407 4.54 12.96 -25.35
N GLY A 408 3.99 12.03 -26.12
CA GLY A 408 4.69 11.30 -27.16
C GLY A 408 3.69 10.60 -28.08
N GLU A 409 4.09 9.46 -28.64
CA GLU A 409 3.25 8.69 -29.56
C GLU A 409 2.85 7.34 -28.95
N GLU A 410 1.56 7.03 -29.05
CA GLU A 410 1.02 5.69 -28.83
C GLU A 410 0.95 4.95 -30.17
N THR A 411 1.39 3.68 -30.20
CA THR A 411 1.21 2.78 -31.34
C THR A 411 -0.08 1.98 -31.15
N LEU A 412 -1.01 2.11 -32.08
CA LEU A 412 -2.31 1.43 -32.07
C LEU A 412 -2.20 0.00 -32.61
N ALA A 413 -3.26 -0.79 -32.42
CA ALA A 413 -3.29 -2.20 -32.80
C ALA A 413 -3.15 -2.46 -34.32
N ASP A 414 -3.50 -1.49 -35.16
CA ASP A 414 -3.32 -1.52 -36.62
C ASP A 414 -1.94 -1.03 -37.08
N GLY A 415 -1.10 -0.58 -36.15
CA GLY A 415 0.23 -0.04 -36.41
C GLY A 415 0.27 1.48 -36.65
N ASP A 416 -0.88 2.16 -36.71
CA ASP A 416 -0.92 3.61 -36.78
C ASP A 416 -0.46 4.22 -35.45
N THR A 417 0.03 5.47 -35.50
CA THR A 417 0.39 6.22 -34.30
C THR A 417 -0.56 7.38 -34.04
N ARG A 418 -0.73 7.72 -32.76
CA ARG A 418 -1.43 8.94 -32.34
C ARG A 418 -0.67 9.65 -31.24
N GLU A 419 -0.85 10.97 -31.15
CA GLU A 419 -0.38 11.74 -29.99
C GLU A 419 -1.05 11.19 -28.72
N HIS A 420 -0.24 11.00 -27.68
CA HIS A 420 -0.68 10.52 -26.38
C HIS A 420 0.00 11.30 -25.26
N THR A 421 -0.79 11.69 -24.26
CA THR A 421 -0.32 12.37 -23.05
C THR A 421 -0.48 11.44 -21.86
N LEU A 422 0.66 11.05 -21.29
CA LEU A 422 0.75 10.29 -20.05
C LEU A 422 0.67 11.24 -18.85
N GLN A 423 -0.22 10.93 -17.91
CA GLN A 423 -0.30 11.61 -16.62
C GLN A 423 0.68 10.95 -15.64
N LEU A 424 1.43 11.75 -14.89
CA LEU A 424 2.43 11.26 -13.93
C LEU A 424 2.12 11.90 -12.58
N TYR A 425 1.87 11.09 -11.55
CA TYR A 425 1.49 11.56 -10.22
C TYR A 425 2.51 11.18 -9.17
N ASP A 426 2.84 12.15 -8.32
CA ASP A 426 3.30 11.90 -6.97
C ASP A 426 2.09 12.01 -6.02
N VAL A 427 1.76 10.90 -5.36
CA VAL A 427 0.67 10.78 -4.38
C VAL A 427 1.22 10.52 -2.96
N GLY A 428 2.45 10.95 -2.67
CA GLY A 428 3.12 10.74 -1.39
C GLY A 428 2.64 11.64 -0.26
N VAL A 429 1.33 11.68 -0.04
CA VAL A 429 0.72 12.42 1.06
C VAL A 429 -0.25 11.52 1.83
N GLY A 430 0.00 10.22 1.84
CA GLY A 430 -0.90 9.22 2.39
C GLY A 430 -1.03 9.27 3.90
N GLY A 431 0.08 9.52 4.60
CA GLY A 431 0.11 9.51 6.06
C GLY A 431 1.40 10.05 6.66
N ASP A 432 2.50 9.96 5.93
CA ASP A 432 3.75 10.65 6.24
C ASP A 432 3.97 11.85 5.31
N GLY A 433 4.86 12.74 5.74
CA GLY A 433 5.45 13.74 4.87
C GLY A 433 4.47 14.81 4.41
N LEU A 434 4.90 16.06 4.39
CA LEU A 434 4.21 17.10 3.63
C LEU A 434 5.27 18.06 3.11
N ARG A 435 6.15 17.55 2.24
CA ARG A 435 7.34 18.27 1.81
C ARG A 435 7.01 19.45 0.90
N GLY A 436 7.97 20.35 0.80
CA GLY A 436 8.01 21.40 -0.21
C GLY A 436 8.98 21.03 -1.33
N PRO A 437 8.94 21.76 -2.46
CA PRO A 437 9.89 21.54 -3.53
C PRO A 437 11.34 21.77 -3.04
N ALA A 438 12.26 20.94 -3.50
CA ALA A 438 13.68 21.05 -3.16
C ALA A 438 14.39 22.06 -4.07
N SER A 439 15.28 22.86 -3.49
CA SER A 439 16.14 23.76 -4.26
C SER A 439 17.09 22.94 -5.14
N GLY A 440 17.06 23.16 -6.46
CA GLY A 440 17.86 22.41 -7.43
C GLY A 440 17.13 21.25 -8.10
N ALA A 441 15.93 20.89 -7.64
CA ALA A 441 15.06 19.96 -8.35
C ALA A 441 14.33 20.70 -9.47
N GLU A 442 14.48 20.22 -10.70
CA GLU A 442 13.79 20.77 -11.87
C GLU A 442 12.83 19.75 -12.46
N ASN A 443 11.54 20.09 -12.45
CA ASN A 443 10.51 19.33 -13.13
C ASN A 443 9.90 20.12 -14.29
N PRO A 444 10.41 19.95 -15.52
CA PRO A 444 9.84 20.59 -16.71
C PRO A 444 8.48 20.00 -17.13
N PHE A 445 8.10 18.84 -16.58
CA PHE A 445 6.84 18.16 -16.90
C PHE A 445 5.69 18.61 -15.98
N ARG A 446 5.98 19.34 -14.90
CA ARG A 446 5.01 19.72 -13.86
C ARG A 446 3.86 20.54 -14.41
N LYS A 447 2.64 20.16 -14.00
CA LYS A 447 1.40 20.90 -14.28
C LYS A 447 0.72 21.39 -13.02
N PHE A 448 0.84 20.64 -11.93
CA PHE A 448 0.28 21.00 -10.64
C PHE A 448 1.20 20.54 -9.52
N LEU A 449 1.32 21.36 -8.48
CA LEU A 449 1.94 21.01 -7.21
C LEU A 449 1.16 21.72 -6.11
N ALA A 450 0.56 20.97 -5.18
CA ALA A 450 -0.28 21.54 -4.11
C ALA A 450 0.46 22.64 -3.34
N HIS A 451 1.78 22.47 -3.12
CA HIS A 451 2.62 23.47 -2.47
C HIS A 451 2.62 24.84 -3.18
N LEU A 452 2.52 24.91 -4.51
CA LEU A 452 2.56 26.17 -5.25
C LEU A 452 1.16 26.63 -5.68
N ASN A 453 0.27 25.69 -5.96
CA ASN A 453 -1.01 25.95 -6.59
C ASN A 453 -2.18 26.04 -5.60
N ALA A 454 -1.98 25.61 -4.36
CA ALA A 454 -2.97 25.72 -3.28
C ALA A 454 -2.36 26.44 -2.06
N PRO A 455 -2.06 27.76 -2.12
CA PRO A 455 -1.51 28.49 -0.98
C PRO A 455 -2.52 28.52 0.18
N GLU A 456 -2.02 28.43 1.42
CA GLU A 456 -2.91 28.50 2.57
C GLU A 456 -3.49 29.92 2.79
N VAL A 457 -4.73 29.95 3.26
CA VAL A 457 -5.41 31.15 3.74
C VAL A 457 -5.80 30.96 5.20
N TRP A 458 -5.30 31.86 6.03
CA TRP A 458 -5.45 31.87 7.48
C TRP A 458 -6.22 33.09 7.97
N GLN A 459 -7.00 32.91 9.03
CA GLN A 459 -7.60 33.97 9.84
C GLN A 459 -7.11 33.80 11.29
N GLY A 460 -6.19 34.67 11.73
CA GLY A 460 -5.52 34.46 13.02
C GLY A 460 -4.77 33.12 13.02
N ARG A 461 -5.14 32.20 13.91
CA ARG A 461 -4.54 30.85 14.01
C ARG A 461 -5.34 29.77 13.29
N ARG A 462 -6.47 30.14 12.67
CA ARG A 462 -7.37 29.21 12.01
C ARG A 462 -7.04 29.11 10.52
N LEU A 463 -6.76 27.90 10.04
CA LEU A 463 -6.69 27.61 8.62
C LEU A 463 -8.11 27.59 8.03
N VAL A 464 -8.33 28.33 6.94
CA VAL A 464 -9.66 28.48 6.32
C VAL A 464 -9.75 27.73 4.99
N SER A 465 -8.70 27.81 4.17
CA SER A 465 -8.65 27.14 2.87
C SER A 465 -7.22 26.99 2.36
N GLY A 466 -7.06 26.16 1.32
CA GLY A 466 -5.77 25.90 0.68
C GLY A 466 -4.78 25.17 1.59
N GLY A 467 -3.60 24.90 1.06
CA GLY A 467 -2.55 24.11 1.68
C GLY A 467 -2.37 22.76 1.02
N LYS A 468 -1.21 22.17 1.30
CA LYS A 468 -0.96 20.73 1.09
C LYS A 468 -1.30 19.99 2.37
N HIS A 469 -1.97 18.86 2.23
CA HIS A 469 -2.60 18.10 3.30
C HIS A 469 -2.46 16.60 3.00
N TYR A 470 -2.63 15.77 4.03
CA TYR A 470 -2.78 14.33 3.80
C TYR A 470 -3.99 14.06 2.91
N GLY A 471 -3.86 13.07 2.02
CA GLY A 471 -4.81 12.86 0.94
C GLY A 471 -4.49 11.67 0.06
N HIS A 472 -5.19 11.59 -1.07
CA HIS A 472 -5.11 10.49 -2.03
C HIS A 472 -5.71 10.90 -3.38
N LEU A 473 -5.44 10.11 -4.40
CA LEU A 473 -6.11 10.20 -5.69
C LEU A 473 -7.34 9.31 -5.67
N GLU A 474 -8.50 9.87 -5.98
CA GLU A 474 -9.71 9.08 -6.27
C GLU A 474 -9.87 8.97 -7.79
N VAL A 475 -10.00 7.75 -8.31
CA VAL A 475 -10.17 7.49 -9.74
C VAL A 475 -11.50 6.78 -9.97
N VAL A 476 -12.36 7.38 -10.80
CA VAL A 476 -13.65 6.81 -11.20
C VAL A 476 -13.62 6.56 -12.70
N VAL A 477 -13.86 5.31 -13.10
CA VAL A 477 -13.90 4.90 -14.51
C VAL A 477 -15.30 4.41 -14.83
N THR A 478 -15.97 5.13 -15.73
CA THR A 478 -17.38 4.89 -16.10
C THR A 478 -17.58 4.98 -17.60
N PRO A 479 -18.51 4.21 -18.20
CA PRO A 479 -18.89 4.42 -19.59
C PRO A 479 -19.65 5.75 -19.73
N ASN A 480 -19.52 6.41 -20.87
CA ASN A 480 -20.29 7.59 -21.26
C ASN A 480 -21.36 7.24 -22.31
N ASP A 481 -22.26 8.18 -22.56
CA ASP A 481 -23.40 8.00 -23.49
C ASP A 481 -22.97 7.79 -24.96
N ASP A 482 -21.73 8.14 -25.30
CA ASP A 482 -21.15 8.01 -26.65
C ASP A 482 -20.46 6.64 -26.87
N GLY A 483 -20.52 5.73 -25.88
CA GLY A 483 -19.88 4.42 -25.94
C GLY A 483 -18.36 4.45 -25.71
N GLU A 484 -17.84 5.55 -25.18
CA GLU A 484 -16.45 5.67 -24.70
C GLU A 484 -16.40 5.52 -23.18
N TRP A 485 -15.25 5.17 -22.64
CA TRP A 485 -14.97 5.19 -21.22
C TRP A 485 -14.35 6.52 -20.83
N GLU A 486 -14.78 7.08 -19.70
CA GLU A 486 -14.18 8.24 -19.07
C GLU A 486 -13.54 7.84 -17.74
N ALA A 487 -12.28 8.20 -17.54
CA ALA A 487 -11.59 8.12 -16.26
C ALA A 487 -11.45 9.53 -15.67
N VAL A 488 -12.03 9.75 -14.49
CA VAL A 488 -11.95 11.00 -13.73
C VAL A 488 -11.00 10.80 -12.56
N LEU A 489 -9.85 11.48 -12.60
CA LEU A 489 -8.81 11.42 -11.58
C LEU A 489 -8.91 12.69 -10.72
N THR A 490 -9.27 12.52 -9.45
CA THR A 490 -9.61 13.61 -8.53
C THR A 490 -8.61 13.68 -7.38
N PRO A 491 -7.86 14.80 -7.23
CA PRO A 491 -6.96 15.01 -6.11
C PRO A 491 -7.74 15.30 -4.82
N VAL A 492 -7.90 14.30 -3.94
CA VAL A 492 -8.64 14.44 -2.67
C VAL A 492 -7.67 14.70 -1.52
N TYR A 493 -8.05 15.59 -0.61
CA TYR A 493 -7.31 15.81 0.63
C TYR A 493 -8.23 15.98 1.83
N VAL A 494 -7.69 15.69 3.02
CA VAL A 494 -8.39 15.79 4.29
C VAL A 494 -8.04 17.11 4.97
N PHE A 495 -8.98 18.05 4.93
CA PHE A 495 -8.78 19.38 5.48
C PHE A 495 -9.11 19.42 6.98
N PRO A 496 -8.19 19.91 7.84
CA PRO A 496 -8.44 20.06 9.26
C PRO A 496 -9.34 21.28 9.52
N LEU A 497 -10.50 21.06 10.15
CA LEU A 497 -11.38 22.13 10.62
C LEU A 497 -10.89 22.63 11.97
N MET A 498 -10.53 23.91 12.06
CA MET A 498 -9.89 24.48 13.25
C MET A 498 -10.78 25.52 13.97
N ASN A 499 -10.65 25.62 15.29
CA ASN A 499 -11.18 26.75 16.06
C ASN A 499 -10.27 27.99 15.96
N ASP A 500 -10.65 29.10 16.58
CA ASP A 500 -9.91 30.36 16.51
C ASP A 500 -8.55 30.30 17.24
N GLU A 501 -8.39 29.35 18.17
CA GLU A 501 -7.13 29.04 18.85
C GLU A 501 -6.18 28.17 18.01
N GLY A 502 -6.66 27.64 16.88
CA GLY A 502 -5.89 26.77 15.98
C GLY A 502 -5.87 25.30 16.38
N GLY A 503 -6.77 24.86 17.27
CA GLY A 503 -7.01 23.45 17.57
C GLY A 503 -7.93 22.80 16.54
N ILE A 504 -7.64 21.57 16.14
CA ILE A 504 -8.50 20.78 15.24
C ILE A 504 -9.77 20.38 16.00
N THR A 505 -10.92 20.57 15.34
CA THR A 505 -12.28 20.26 15.83
C THR A 505 -13.01 19.24 14.96
N GLY A 506 -12.47 18.93 13.79
CA GLY A 506 -13.02 17.95 12.85
C GLY A 506 -12.24 17.94 11.54
N TRP A 507 -12.74 17.16 10.59
CA TRP A 507 -12.08 16.91 9.30
C TRP A 507 -13.08 16.95 8.15
N GLU A 508 -12.68 17.51 7.03
CA GLU A 508 -13.51 17.67 5.85
C GLU A 508 -12.81 17.11 4.60
N ARG A 509 -13.52 16.29 3.82
CA ARG A 509 -13.06 15.90 2.48
C ARG A 509 -13.11 17.10 1.56
N ARG A 510 -11.99 17.48 0.96
CA ARG A 510 -11.90 18.51 -0.07
C ARG A 510 -11.10 18.01 -1.26
N THR A 511 -11.09 18.79 -2.34
CA THR A 511 -10.35 18.46 -3.57
C THR A 511 -9.49 19.63 -4.01
N HIS A 512 -8.35 19.35 -4.63
CA HIS A 512 -7.61 20.37 -5.38
C HIS A 512 -8.30 20.61 -6.74
N ASP A 513 -8.07 21.78 -7.34
CA ASP A 513 -8.66 22.17 -8.63
C ASP A 513 -7.97 21.53 -9.85
N ASP A 514 -7.28 20.40 -9.65
CA ASP A 514 -6.50 19.68 -10.67
C ASP A 514 -7.15 18.34 -11.05
N VAL A 515 -8.44 18.39 -11.40
CA VAL A 515 -9.19 17.19 -11.79
C VAL A 515 -8.95 16.86 -13.26
N ILE A 516 -8.44 15.67 -13.54
CA ILE A 516 -8.16 15.19 -14.90
C ILE A 516 -9.26 14.27 -15.41
N ARG A 517 -9.63 14.43 -16.67
CA ARG A 517 -10.60 13.58 -17.38
C ARG A 517 -9.95 13.00 -18.62
N LEU A 518 -9.86 11.70 -18.68
CA LEU A 518 -9.30 10.96 -19.81
C LEU A 518 -10.44 10.20 -20.50
N ARG A 519 -10.42 10.14 -21.83
CA ARG A 519 -11.42 9.40 -22.62
C ARG A 519 -10.76 8.37 -23.51
N ARG A 520 -11.32 7.17 -23.53
CA ARG A 520 -10.84 6.05 -24.34
C ARG A 520 -12.02 5.26 -24.88
N ARG A 521 -11.99 4.89 -26.15
CA ARG A 521 -12.94 3.92 -26.69
C ARG A 521 -12.58 2.54 -26.17
N THR A 522 -13.59 1.69 -25.99
CA THR A 522 -13.35 0.26 -25.79
C THR A 522 -12.50 -0.25 -26.94
N PRO A 523 -11.37 -0.93 -26.68
CA PRO A 523 -10.61 -1.57 -27.74
C PRO A 523 -11.54 -2.47 -28.56
N THR A 524 -11.60 -2.28 -29.87
CA THR A 524 -12.23 -3.29 -30.73
C THR A 524 -11.39 -4.54 -30.60
N ALA A 525 -11.90 -5.54 -29.87
CA ALA A 525 -11.25 -6.84 -29.79
C ALA A 525 -10.99 -7.30 -31.22
N ALA A 526 -9.72 -7.29 -31.64
CA ALA A 526 -9.32 -8.08 -32.79
C ALA A 526 -9.73 -9.51 -32.43
N ALA A 527 -10.59 -10.13 -33.24
CA ALA A 527 -11.05 -11.48 -33.03
C ALA A 527 -9.86 -12.44 -33.02
N ALA A 528 -9.21 -12.61 -31.88
CA ALA A 528 -8.19 -13.61 -31.63
C ALA A 528 -8.91 -14.84 -31.09
N SER A 529 -8.85 -15.91 -31.89
CA SER A 529 -9.43 -17.22 -31.60
C SER A 529 -9.04 -17.74 -30.23
N ARG A 530 -10.04 -18.35 -29.56
CA ARG A 530 -9.96 -19.13 -28.32
C ARG A 530 -8.78 -20.09 -28.24
#